data_AF-A0A957PX49-F1
#
_entry.id   AF-A0A957PX49-F1
#
_cell.length_a   1.000
_cell.length_b   1.000
_cell.length_c   1.000
_cell.angle_alpha   90.00
_cell.angle_beta   90.00
_cell.angle_gamma   90.00
#
_symmetry.space_group_name_H-M   'P 1'
#
loop_
_entity.id
_entity.type
_entity.pdbx_description
1 polymer ?
#
loop_
_entity_poly.entity_id
_entity_poly.type
_entity_poly.pdbx_seq_one_letter_code
_entity_poly.pdbx_strand_id
1 'polypeptide(L)'
;IQQLALHLFLDLFGVGWFQLALLGTIWALLEQRQVTPPRWLPSQSLALLLVPSFLLGVSPAVLSVDLFWLGALANAGAALLLIRHLAVLWQLRRRLPSFTVLALLPLALHIGTALVILWPGVWRWSAGTQLRIFFLHNFLLGWISSALLGVLFTFLGEQWQRWDQGIRLLWFAGIGFMIAALLGIGLIQFLPVSAALLFRVAAWSSIFVVLAAGGFLVRCIQSDNARAESG
;
A
#
# COMPACT_ATOMS: atom_id res chain seq x y z
N ILE A 1 25.75 3.03 6.38
CA ILE A 1 25.28 1.62 6.41
C ILE A 1 24.27 1.37 7.53
N GLN A 2 24.54 1.72 8.79
CA GLN A 2 23.58 1.55 9.91
C GLN A 2 22.21 2.24 9.70
N GLN A 3 22.18 3.51 9.27
CA GLN A 3 20.90 4.20 9.00
C GLN A 3 20.10 3.55 7.86
N LEU A 4 20.77 3.08 6.80
CA LEU A 4 20.11 2.42 5.67
C LEU A 4 19.46 1.10 6.11
N ALA A 5 20.15 0.30 6.94
CA ALA A 5 19.63 -0.95 7.48
C ALA A 5 18.45 -0.75 8.44
N LEU A 6 18.54 0.21 9.37
CA LEU A 6 17.43 0.54 10.29
C LEU A 6 16.16 0.93 9.52
N HIS A 7 16.32 1.77 8.50
CA HIS A 7 15.20 2.20 7.68
C HIS A 7 14.62 1.01 6.87
N LEU A 8 15.46 0.10 6.36
CA LEU A 8 15.00 -1.06 5.58
C LEU A 8 14.28 -2.11 6.47
N PHE A 9 14.75 -2.27 7.70
CA PHE A 9 14.06 -3.04 8.75
C PHE A 9 12.68 -2.48 9.06
N LEU A 10 12.55 -1.17 9.31
CA LEU A 10 11.27 -0.54 9.59
C LEU A 10 10.29 -0.62 8.41
N ASP A 11 10.80 -0.54 7.17
CA ASP A 11 9.97 -0.70 5.98
C ASP A 11 9.41 -2.11 5.87
N LEU A 12 10.25 -3.15 5.97
CA LEU A 12 9.79 -4.55 5.89
C LEU A 12 8.90 -4.92 7.09
N PHE A 13 9.23 -4.40 8.27
CA PHE A 13 8.39 -4.54 9.46
C PHE A 13 7.00 -3.96 9.23
N GLY A 14 6.92 -2.69 8.83
CA GLY A 14 5.66 -2.01 8.54
C GLY A 14 4.88 -2.68 7.42
N VAL A 15 5.56 -3.14 6.35
CA VAL A 15 4.91 -3.76 5.20
C VAL A 15 4.15 -5.02 5.58
N GLY A 16 4.78 -5.94 6.31
CA GLY A 16 4.13 -7.20 6.71
C GLY A 16 2.92 -6.97 7.62
N TRP A 17 3.07 -6.14 8.66
CA TRP A 17 2.01 -5.92 9.65
C TRP A 17 0.84 -5.10 9.09
N PHE A 18 1.11 -4.03 8.34
CA PHE A 18 0.03 -3.24 7.74
C PHE A 18 -0.74 -4.05 6.69
N GLN A 19 -0.07 -4.93 5.93
CA GLN A 19 -0.77 -5.87 5.04
C GLN A 19 -1.74 -6.77 5.78
N LEU A 20 -1.28 -7.45 6.83
CA LEU A 20 -2.11 -8.38 7.60
C LEU A 20 -3.29 -7.67 8.25
N ALA A 21 -3.03 -6.52 8.89
CA ALA A 21 -4.05 -5.72 9.54
C ALA A 21 -5.13 -5.30 8.53
N LEU A 22 -4.73 -4.71 7.40
CA LEU A 22 -5.67 -4.26 6.38
C LEU A 22 -6.46 -5.43 5.77
N LEU A 23 -5.79 -6.52 5.40
CA LEU A 23 -6.47 -7.70 4.85
C LEU A 23 -7.49 -8.24 5.86
N GLY A 24 -7.13 -8.34 7.13
CA GLY A 24 -8.06 -8.70 8.21
C GLY A 24 -9.27 -7.78 8.27
N THR A 25 -9.06 -6.46 8.22
CA THR A 25 -10.13 -5.47 8.19
C THR A 25 -11.05 -5.63 6.97
N ILE A 26 -10.50 -5.83 5.77
CA ILE A 26 -11.29 -6.03 4.55
C ILE A 26 -12.11 -7.31 4.63
N TRP A 27 -11.53 -8.41 5.14
CA TRP A 27 -12.25 -9.67 5.29
C TRP A 27 -13.36 -9.59 6.33
N ALA A 28 -13.13 -8.92 7.46
CA ALA A 28 -14.17 -8.65 8.46
C ALA A 28 -15.33 -7.82 7.86
N LEU A 29 -15.02 -6.80 7.06
CA LEU A 29 -16.03 -6.02 6.35
C LEU A 29 -16.84 -6.88 5.36
N LEU A 30 -16.17 -7.76 4.62
CA LEU A 30 -16.83 -8.67 3.67
C LEU A 30 -17.74 -9.66 4.38
N GLU A 31 -17.32 -10.19 5.54
CA GLU A 31 -18.12 -11.07 6.38
C GLU A 31 -19.39 -10.36 6.89
N GLN A 32 -19.28 -9.11 7.37
CA GLN A 32 -20.44 -8.28 7.73
C GLN A 32 -21.41 -8.08 6.56
N ARG A 33 -20.91 -8.12 5.33
CA ARG A 33 -21.69 -8.04 4.08
C ARG A 33 -22.17 -9.40 3.58
N GLN A 34 -22.18 -10.42 4.44
CA GLN A 34 -22.63 -11.79 4.16
C GLN A 34 -21.85 -12.46 3.02
N VAL A 35 -20.61 -12.04 2.78
CA VAL A 35 -19.71 -12.73 1.85
C VAL A 35 -18.95 -13.77 2.64
N THR A 36 -19.28 -15.04 2.40
CA THR A 36 -18.51 -16.15 2.99
C THR A 36 -17.10 -16.14 2.41
N PRO A 37 -16.04 -16.07 3.25
CA PRO A 37 -14.69 -16.19 2.74
C PRO A 37 -14.50 -17.54 2.04
N PRO A 38 -13.64 -17.63 1.02
CA PRO A 38 -13.23 -18.91 0.47
C PRO A 38 -12.80 -19.85 1.59
N ARG A 39 -13.10 -21.15 1.46
CA ARG A 39 -12.72 -22.19 2.44
C ARG A 39 -11.25 -22.15 2.84
N TRP A 40 -10.38 -21.65 1.95
CA TRP A 40 -8.96 -21.43 2.22
C TRP A 40 -8.56 -20.01 1.82
N LEU A 41 -8.51 -19.12 2.82
CA LEU A 41 -7.74 -17.89 2.76
C LEU A 41 -6.46 -18.13 3.54
N PRO A 42 -5.29 -18.08 2.91
CA PRO A 42 -4.04 -18.46 3.53
C PRO A 42 -3.52 -17.35 4.46
N SER A 43 -4.39 -16.65 5.19
CA SER A 43 -4.03 -15.53 6.07
C SER A 43 -3.09 -15.96 7.19
N GLN A 44 -3.29 -17.15 7.76
CA GLN A 44 -2.39 -17.74 8.76
C GLN A 44 -1.04 -18.10 8.13
N SER A 45 -1.05 -18.72 6.95
CA SER A 45 0.18 -19.02 6.20
C SER A 45 0.93 -17.76 5.78
N LEU A 46 0.21 -16.69 5.42
CA LEU A 46 0.75 -15.39 5.09
C LEU A 46 1.40 -14.77 6.32
N ALA A 47 0.75 -14.80 7.48
CA ALA A 47 1.33 -14.33 8.73
C ALA A 47 2.64 -15.09 9.05
N LEU A 48 2.63 -16.42 8.93
CA LEU A 48 3.83 -17.24 9.15
C LEU A 48 4.95 -16.93 8.15
N LEU A 49 4.65 -16.70 6.88
CA LEU A 49 5.65 -16.39 5.85
C LEU A 49 6.15 -14.94 5.91
N LEU A 50 5.39 -14.04 6.52
CA LEU A 50 5.85 -12.67 6.77
C LEU A 50 6.85 -12.60 7.94
N VAL A 51 6.81 -13.52 8.91
CA VAL A 51 7.74 -13.49 10.05
C VAL A 51 9.21 -13.60 9.63
N PRO A 52 9.64 -14.56 8.78
CA PRO A 52 11.04 -14.62 8.36
C PRO A 52 11.42 -13.50 7.39
N SER A 53 10.46 -12.79 6.77
CA SER A 53 10.77 -11.66 5.88
C SER A 53 11.46 -10.50 6.61
N PHE A 54 11.35 -10.42 7.94
CA PHE A 54 12.09 -9.46 8.77
C PHE A 54 13.60 -9.68 8.72
N LEU A 55 14.08 -10.90 8.42
CA LEU A 55 15.50 -11.17 8.24
C LEU A 55 16.08 -10.36 7.08
N LEU A 56 15.28 -10.06 6.05
CA LEU A 56 15.70 -9.21 4.93
C LEU A 56 15.86 -7.74 5.33
N GLY A 57 15.32 -7.34 6.49
CA GLY A 57 15.50 -6.02 7.09
C GLY A 57 16.83 -5.83 7.79
N VAL A 58 17.51 -6.92 8.14
CA VAL A 58 18.78 -6.91 8.87
C VAL A 58 19.93 -6.66 7.89
N SER A 59 20.96 -5.94 8.35
CA SER A 59 22.15 -5.64 7.53
C SER A 59 22.76 -6.92 6.95
N PRO A 60 23.09 -6.97 5.64
CA PRO A 60 23.77 -8.11 5.02
C PRO A 60 25.10 -8.47 5.68
N ALA A 61 25.74 -7.54 6.39
CA ALA A 61 26.99 -7.78 7.13
C ALA A 61 26.81 -8.66 8.37
N VAL A 62 25.57 -8.83 8.85
CA VAL A 62 25.21 -9.60 10.06
C VAL A 62 24.38 -10.83 9.73
N LEU A 63 23.80 -10.88 8.53
CA LEU A 63 22.95 -11.97 8.07
C LEU A 63 23.81 -13.09 7.46
N SER A 64 23.69 -14.31 7.95
CA SER A 64 24.29 -15.48 7.28
C SER A 64 23.58 -15.74 5.95
N VAL A 65 24.27 -16.44 5.03
CA VAL A 65 23.72 -16.82 3.72
C VAL A 65 22.43 -17.66 3.87
N ASP A 66 22.39 -18.56 4.86
CA ASP A 66 21.21 -19.39 5.10
C ASP A 66 20.01 -18.57 5.58
N LEU A 67 20.22 -17.61 6.48
CA LEU A 67 19.17 -16.72 6.97
C LEU A 67 18.67 -15.77 5.88
N PHE A 68 19.55 -15.35 4.97
CA PHE A 68 19.15 -14.61 3.77
C PHE A 68 18.18 -15.41 2.91
N TRP A 69 18.54 -16.65 2.56
CA TRP A 69 17.70 -17.50 1.73
C TRP A 69 16.38 -17.86 2.41
N LEU A 70 16.39 -18.09 3.72
CA LEU A 70 15.17 -18.29 4.50
C LEU A 70 14.22 -17.08 4.38
N GLY A 71 14.75 -15.87 4.60
CA GLY A 71 13.98 -14.64 4.45
C GLY A 71 13.48 -14.41 3.02
N ALA A 72 14.32 -14.68 2.02
CA ALA A 72 13.98 -14.53 0.60
C ALA A 72 12.87 -15.50 0.16
N LEU A 73 12.97 -16.78 0.55
CA LEU A 73 11.96 -17.80 0.26
C LEU A 73 10.64 -17.49 0.97
N ALA A 74 10.71 -17.05 2.24
CA ALA A 74 9.52 -16.66 2.98
C ALA A 74 8.82 -15.45 2.35
N ASN A 75 9.58 -14.44 1.92
CA ASN A 75 9.04 -13.28 1.21
C ASN A 75 8.43 -13.65 -0.16
N ALA A 76 9.06 -14.55 -0.91
CA ALA A 76 8.51 -15.08 -2.16
C ALA A 76 7.18 -15.83 -1.91
N GLY A 77 7.12 -16.65 -0.87
CA GLY A 77 5.91 -17.32 -0.44
C GLY A 77 4.81 -16.33 -0.03
N ALA A 78 5.15 -15.31 0.77
CA ALA A 78 4.22 -14.24 1.15
C ALA A 78 3.66 -13.49 -0.08
N ALA A 79 4.51 -13.20 -1.08
CA ALA A 79 4.08 -12.59 -2.33
C ALA A 79 3.06 -13.45 -3.11
N LEU A 80 3.28 -14.78 -3.18
CA LEU A 80 2.32 -15.71 -3.81
C LEU A 80 0.96 -15.72 -3.08
N LEU A 81 0.97 -15.69 -1.75
CA LEU A 81 -0.26 -15.61 -0.97
C LEU A 81 -0.95 -14.26 -1.13
N LEU A 82 -0.20 -13.15 -1.23
CA LEU A 82 -0.76 -11.84 -1.55
C LEU A 82 -1.39 -11.79 -2.95
N ILE A 83 -0.78 -12.44 -3.95
CA ILE A 83 -1.38 -12.60 -5.29
C ILE A 83 -2.73 -13.32 -5.18
N ARG A 84 -2.81 -14.37 -4.35
CA ARG A 84 -4.06 -15.08 -4.11
C ARG A 84 -5.11 -14.18 -3.48
N HIS A 85 -4.76 -13.40 -2.47
CA HIS A 85 -5.66 -12.41 -1.87
C HIS A 85 -6.13 -11.37 -2.88
N LEU A 86 -5.22 -10.78 -3.66
CA LEU A 86 -5.56 -9.83 -4.72
C LEU A 86 -6.55 -10.44 -5.73
N ALA A 87 -6.29 -11.66 -6.21
CA ALA A 87 -7.15 -12.33 -7.18
C ALA A 87 -8.58 -12.52 -6.65
N VAL A 88 -8.72 -12.94 -5.40
CA VAL A 88 -10.04 -13.13 -4.78
C VAL A 88 -10.72 -11.79 -4.53
N LEU A 89 -10.02 -10.78 -3.99
CA LEU A 89 -10.58 -9.45 -3.78
C LEU A 89 -11.03 -8.79 -5.10
N TRP A 90 -10.29 -9.03 -6.19
CA TRP A 90 -10.66 -8.57 -7.52
C TRP A 90 -11.95 -9.23 -8.05
N GLN A 91 -12.14 -10.52 -7.78
CA GLN A 91 -13.41 -11.20 -8.09
C GLN A 91 -14.57 -10.59 -7.28
N LEU A 92 -14.29 -10.24 -6.02
CA LEU A 92 -15.24 -9.63 -5.09
C LEU A 92 -15.37 -8.11 -5.22
N ARG A 93 -14.76 -7.47 -6.24
CA ARG A 93 -14.69 -6.01 -6.37
C ARG A 93 -16.03 -5.29 -6.29
N ARG A 94 -17.13 -5.92 -6.73
CA ARG A 94 -18.48 -5.35 -6.65
C ARG A 94 -19.02 -5.24 -5.22
N ARG A 95 -18.45 -6.00 -4.27
CA ARG A 95 -18.81 -6.01 -2.84
C ARG A 95 -17.90 -5.11 -2.00
N LEU A 96 -16.79 -4.65 -2.59
CA LEU A 96 -15.82 -3.78 -1.93
C LEU A 96 -16.21 -2.30 -2.07
N PRO A 97 -15.78 -1.44 -1.13
CA PRO A 97 -15.91 0.01 -1.27
C PRO A 97 -15.12 0.52 -2.48
N SER A 98 -15.61 1.58 -3.13
CA SER A 98 -15.02 2.15 -4.35
C SER A 98 -13.53 2.49 -4.20
N PHE A 99 -13.16 3.14 -3.09
CA PHE A 99 -11.77 3.43 -2.73
C PHE A 99 -10.92 2.16 -2.59
N THR A 100 -11.45 1.12 -1.93
CA THR A 100 -10.75 -0.17 -1.78
C THR A 100 -10.57 -0.88 -3.11
N VAL A 101 -11.56 -0.82 -4.01
CA VAL A 101 -11.44 -1.37 -5.37
C VAL A 101 -10.32 -0.68 -6.14
N LEU A 102 -10.25 0.65 -6.09
CA LEU A 102 -9.18 1.39 -6.75
C LEU A 102 -7.81 1.11 -6.13
N ALA A 103 -7.75 0.90 -4.80
CA ALA A 103 -6.53 0.53 -4.10
C ALA A 103 -5.97 -0.85 -4.51
N LEU A 104 -6.79 -1.73 -5.11
CA LEU A 104 -6.29 -3.00 -5.65
C LEU A 104 -5.24 -2.80 -6.77
N LEU A 105 -5.29 -1.67 -7.48
CA LEU A 105 -4.30 -1.35 -8.51
C LEU A 105 -2.91 -1.06 -7.90
N PRO A 106 -2.76 -0.15 -6.93
CA PRO A 106 -1.54 -0.01 -6.13
C PRO A 106 -1.04 -1.31 -5.50
N LEU A 107 -1.94 -2.18 -5.01
CA LEU A 107 -1.55 -3.52 -4.51
C LEU A 107 -0.93 -4.37 -5.63
N ALA A 108 -1.56 -4.42 -6.80
CA ALA A 108 -1.03 -5.14 -7.95
C ALA A 108 0.34 -4.60 -8.38
N LEU A 109 0.50 -3.27 -8.40
CA LEU A 109 1.78 -2.61 -8.68
C LEU A 109 2.83 -2.94 -7.62
N HIS A 110 2.45 -2.98 -6.34
CA HIS A 110 3.34 -3.34 -5.24
C HIS A 110 3.84 -4.79 -5.37
N ILE A 111 2.93 -5.73 -5.65
CA ILE A 111 3.28 -7.13 -5.89
C ILE A 111 4.19 -7.24 -7.12
N GLY A 112 3.83 -6.60 -8.23
CA GLY A 112 4.64 -6.62 -9.44
C GLY A 112 6.05 -6.08 -9.22
N THR A 113 6.19 -4.96 -8.51
CA THR A 113 7.49 -4.38 -8.19
C THR A 113 8.30 -5.25 -7.23
N ALA A 114 7.66 -5.87 -6.23
CA ALA A 114 8.30 -6.85 -5.36
C ALA A 114 8.84 -8.06 -6.15
N LEU A 115 8.08 -8.58 -7.12
CA LEU A 115 8.53 -9.68 -7.98
C LEU A 115 9.68 -9.27 -8.90
N VAL A 116 9.61 -8.08 -9.50
CA VAL A 116 10.65 -7.55 -10.39
C VAL A 116 11.98 -7.39 -9.64
N ILE A 117 11.94 -6.98 -8.37
CA ILE A 117 13.14 -6.86 -7.53
C ILE A 117 13.81 -8.22 -7.30
N LEU A 118 13.05 -9.33 -7.29
CA LEU A 118 13.63 -10.68 -7.14
C LEU A 118 14.47 -11.10 -8.36
N TRP A 119 14.38 -10.39 -9.49
CA TRP A 119 15.17 -10.71 -10.68
C TRP A 119 16.68 -10.47 -10.44
N PRO A 120 17.57 -11.41 -10.84
CA PRO A 120 19.00 -11.27 -10.65
C PRO A 120 19.55 -9.97 -11.24
N GLY A 121 20.27 -9.19 -10.43
CA GLY A 121 20.85 -7.90 -10.84
C GLY A 121 19.93 -6.69 -10.64
N VAL A 122 18.61 -6.87 -10.68
CA VAL A 122 17.64 -5.78 -10.42
C VAL A 122 17.72 -5.33 -8.97
N TRP A 123 17.79 -6.26 -8.01
CA TRP A 123 17.91 -5.91 -6.59
C TRP A 123 19.14 -5.05 -6.27
N ARG A 124 20.29 -5.36 -6.88
CA ARG A 124 21.56 -4.60 -6.68
C ARG A 124 21.45 -3.20 -7.22
N TRP A 125 20.90 -3.10 -8.43
CA TRP A 125 20.67 -1.82 -9.07
C TRP A 125 19.65 -0.99 -8.27
N SER A 126 18.50 -1.57 -7.90
CA SER A 126 17.44 -0.86 -7.18
C SER A 126 17.91 -0.33 -5.83
N ALA A 127 18.81 -1.03 -5.14
CA ALA A 127 19.40 -0.60 -3.88
C ALA A 127 20.21 0.71 -4.00
N GLY A 128 20.73 1.03 -5.20
CA GLY A 128 21.43 2.28 -5.49
C GLY A 128 20.53 3.43 -5.96
N THR A 129 19.21 3.22 -6.06
CA THR A 129 18.25 4.19 -6.60
C THR A 129 17.24 4.67 -5.55
N GLN A 130 16.42 5.65 -5.92
CA GLN A 130 15.30 6.13 -5.10
C GLN A 130 14.02 5.29 -5.26
N LEU A 131 14.08 4.11 -5.89
CA LEU A 131 12.92 3.21 -6.06
C LEU A 131 12.26 2.80 -4.74
N ARG A 132 13.03 2.83 -3.65
CA ARG A 132 12.52 2.59 -2.30
C ARG A 132 11.43 3.60 -1.90
N ILE A 133 11.62 4.88 -2.20
CA ILE A 133 10.64 5.93 -1.89
C ILE A 133 9.34 5.66 -2.65
N PHE A 134 9.44 5.35 -3.94
CA PHE A 134 8.31 4.92 -4.76
C PHE A 134 7.59 3.70 -4.15
N PHE A 135 8.34 2.66 -3.78
CA PHE A 135 7.80 1.42 -3.24
C PHE A 135 7.00 1.66 -1.96
N LEU A 136 7.55 2.47 -1.05
CA LEU A 136 6.91 2.78 0.23
C LEU A 136 5.67 3.67 0.04
N HIS A 137 5.71 4.66 -0.85
CA HIS A 137 4.53 5.51 -1.12
C HIS A 137 3.42 4.73 -1.82
N ASN A 138 3.77 3.84 -2.76
CA ASN A 138 2.79 2.97 -3.39
C ASN A 138 2.15 2.02 -2.37
N PHE A 139 2.96 1.49 -1.45
CA PHE A 139 2.50 0.63 -0.38
C PHE A 139 1.61 1.37 0.64
N LEU A 140 2.15 2.36 1.34
CA LEU A 140 1.46 3.03 2.44
C LEU A 140 0.30 3.87 1.94
N LEU A 141 0.54 4.75 0.97
CA LEU A 141 -0.50 5.69 0.54
C LEU A 141 -1.41 5.06 -0.52
N GLY A 142 -0.81 4.43 -1.53
CA GLY A 142 -1.54 3.82 -2.64
C GLY A 142 -2.41 2.63 -2.21
N TRP A 143 -1.84 1.69 -1.47
CA TRP A 143 -2.58 0.52 -1.00
C TRP A 143 -3.20 0.73 0.39
N ILE A 144 -2.39 0.87 1.44
CA ILE A 144 -2.87 0.82 2.83
C ILE A 144 -3.88 1.92 3.14
N SER A 145 -3.49 3.20 3.00
CA SER A 145 -4.33 4.34 3.33
C SER A 145 -5.58 4.41 2.43
N SER A 146 -5.43 4.16 1.13
CA SER A 146 -6.57 4.20 0.20
C SER A 146 -7.61 3.12 0.51
N ALA A 147 -7.17 1.90 0.82
CA ALA A 147 -8.06 0.81 1.18
C ALA A 147 -8.73 1.05 2.54
N LEU A 148 -7.98 1.54 3.54
CA LEU A 148 -8.51 1.92 4.86
C LEU A 148 -9.55 3.03 4.76
N LEU A 149 -9.29 4.08 3.97
CA LEU A 149 -10.27 5.12 3.69
C LEU A 149 -11.54 4.53 3.09
N GLY A 150 -11.40 3.60 2.14
CA GLY A 150 -12.56 2.90 1.58
C GLY A 150 -13.38 2.14 2.62
N VAL A 151 -12.72 1.43 3.54
CA VAL A 151 -13.40 0.78 4.67
C VAL A 151 -14.07 1.81 5.56
N LEU A 152 -13.37 2.88 5.94
CA LEU A 152 -13.89 3.93 6.82
C LEU A 152 -15.13 4.60 6.23
N PHE A 153 -15.12 4.88 4.93
CA PHE A 153 -16.28 5.43 4.22
C PHE A 153 -17.52 4.55 4.28
N THR A 154 -17.40 3.24 4.51
CA THR A 154 -18.59 2.38 4.66
C THR A 154 -19.35 2.61 5.95
N PHE A 155 -18.68 3.16 6.97
CA PHE A 155 -19.29 3.49 8.26
C PHE A 155 -19.78 4.93 8.32
N LEU A 156 -19.45 5.72 7.31
CA LEU A 156 -19.88 7.10 7.15
C LEU A 156 -21.14 7.09 6.25
N GLY A 157 -22.29 7.49 6.81
CA GLY A 157 -23.61 7.32 6.19
C GLY A 157 -23.82 8.01 4.82
N GLU A 158 -25.01 7.89 4.24
CA GLU A 158 -25.33 8.28 2.85
C GLU A 158 -24.99 9.73 2.47
N GLN A 159 -24.97 10.64 3.45
CA GLN A 159 -24.59 12.05 3.27
C GLN A 159 -23.20 12.26 2.61
N TRP A 160 -22.34 11.24 2.67
CA TRP A 160 -20.99 11.27 2.10
C TRP A 160 -20.95 10.95 0.59
N GLN A 161 -21.99 10.33 0.01
CA GLN A 161 -21.97 9.90 -1.40
C GLN A 161 -21.77 11.04 -2.41
N ARG A 162 -22.25 12.26 -2.10
CA ARG A 162 -22.09 13.43 -2.99
C ARG A 162 -20.65 13.93 -3.08
N TRP A 163 -19.89 13.81 -2.00
CA TRP A 163 -18.51 14.31 -1.90
C TRP A 163 -17.46 13.24 -2.17
N ASP A 164 -17.87 11.97 -2.06
CA ASP A 164 -17.06 10.77 -2.33
C ASP A 164 -16.37 10.84 -3.70
N GLN A 165 -17.06 11.30 -4.75
CA GLN A 165 -16.46 11.37 -6.09
C GLN A 165 -15.30 12.38 -6.17
N GLY A 166 -15.48 13.58 -5.63
CA GLY A 166 -14.48 14.65 -5.67
C GLY A 166 -13.25 14.33 -4.82
N ILE A 167 -13.47 13.83 -3.60
CA ILE A 167 -12.38 13.39 -2.71
C ILE A 167 -11.61 12.24 -3.36
N ARG A 168 -12.31 11.26 -3.94
CA ARG A 168 -11.68 10.14 -4.64
C ARG A 168 -10.85 10.57 -5.84
N LEU A 169 -11.38 11.48 -6.66
CA LEU A 169 -10.66 11.98 -7.82
C LEU A 169 -9.38 12.70 -7.40
N LEU A 170 -9.47 13.64 -6.45
CA LEU A 170 -8.30 14.35 -5.93
C LEU A 170 -7.27 13.39 -5.32
N TRP A 171 -7.74 12.44 -4.51
CA TRP A 171 -6.91 11.45 -3.85
C TRP A 171 -6.14 10.58 -4.85
N PHE A 172 -6.84 9.91 -5.77
CA PHE A 172 -6.19 9.00 -6.72
C PHE A 172 -5.45 9.72 -7.85
N ALA A 173 -5.87 10.92 -8.26
CA ALA A 173 -5.07 11.73 -9.19
C ALA A 173 -3.75 12.16 -8.54
N GLY A 174 -3.81 12.67 -7.30
CA GLY A 174 -2.62 13.05 -6.53
C GLY A 174 -1.67 11.88 -6.31
N ILE A 175 -2.18 10.73 -5.87
CA ILE A 175 -1.39 9.50 -5.74
C ILE A 175 -0.83 9.08 -7.11
N GLY A 176 -1.65 9.03 -8.16
CA GLY A 176 -1.22 8.57 -9.48
C GLY A 176 -0.05 9.38 -10.02
N PHE A 177 -0.16 10.71 -10.02
CA PHE A 177 0.93 11.59 -10.46
C PHE A 177 2.17 11.47 -9.56
N MET A 178 1.98 11.39 -8.24
CA MET A 178 3.09 11.25 -7.30
C MET A 178 3.84 9.92 -7.51
N ILE A 179 3.11 8.80 -7.61
CA ILE A 179 3.69 7.47 -7.83
C ILE A 179 4.40 7.39 -9.18
N ALA A 180 3.83 7.95 -10.24
CA ALA A 180 4.48 8.02 -11.55
C ALA A 180 5.78 8.85 -11.50
N ALA A 181 5.77 9.99 -10.81
CA ALA A 181 6.96 10.83 -10.66
C ALA A 181 8.05 10.15 -9.82
N LEU A 182 7.68 9.52 -8.70
CA LEU A 182 8.60 8.76 -7.85
C LEU A 182 9.20 7.56 -8.57
N LEU A 183 8.40 6.85 -9.37
CA LEU A 183 8.90 5.79 -10.25
C LEU A 183 9.91 6.37 -11.24
N GLY A 184 9.58 7.49 -11.89
CA GLY A 184 10.49 8.19 -12.80
C GLY A 184 11.82 8.58 -12.13
N ILE A 185 11.80 9.04 -10.87
CA ILE A 185 13.03 9.34 -10.11
C ILE A 185 13.84 8.06 -9.89
N GLY A 186 13.19 6.95 -9.56
CA GLY A 186 13.84 5.64 -9.45
C GLY A 186 14.45 5.16 -10.76
N LEU A 187 13.86 5.53 -11.90
CA LEU A 187 14.28 5.17 -13.26
C LEU A 187 15.08 6.28 -13.97
N ILE A 188 15.58 7.28 -13.24
CA ILE A 188 16.08 8.54 -13.83
C ILE A 188 17.16 8.34 -14.88
N GLN A 189 18.01 7.33 -14.72
CA GLN A 189 19.09 7.00 -15.66
C GLN A 189 18.59 6.59 -17.07
N PHE A 190 17.31 6.24 -17.19
CA PHE A 190 16.67 5.83 -18.44
C PHE A 190 15.76 6.92 -19.04
N LEU A 191 15.59 8.05 -18.35
CA LEU A 191 14.62 9.08 -18.71
C LEU A 191 15.34 10.37 -19.12
N PRO A 192 14.95 11.00 -20.24
CA PRO A 192 15.50 12.28 -20.67
C PRO A 192 14.86 13.45 -19.90
N VAL A 193 14.70 13.31 -18.57
CA VAL A 193 13.96 14.26 -17.73
C VAL A 193 14.80 14.57 -16.49
N SER A 194 14.73 15.79 -15.96
CA SER A 194 15.48 16.15 -14.76
C SER A 194 14.84 15.60 -13.49
N ALA A 195 15.67 15.09 -12.56
CA ALA A 195 15.19 14.62 -11.26
C ALA A 195 14.46 15.72 -10.49
N ALA A 196 14.93 16.97 -10.60
CA ALA A 196 14.32 18.14 -9.96
C ALA A 196 12.87 18.37 -10.44
N LEU A 197 12.59 18.20 -11.73
CA LEU A 197 11.23 18.32 -12.25
C LEU A 197 10.33 17.23 -11.66
N LEU A 198 10.80 15.98 -11.64
CA LEU A 198 10.01 14.88 -11.09
C LEU A 198 9.76 15.04 -9.59
N PHE A 199 10.74 15.53 -8.80
CA PHE A 199 10.52 15.86 -7.39
C PHE A 199 9.48 16.96 -7.22
N ARG A 200 9.50 17.99 -8.07
CA ARG A 200 8.45 19.04 -8.06
C ARG A 200 7.09 18.46 -8.38
N VAL A 201 6.99 17.61 -9.41
CA VAL A 201 5.72 16.94 -9.75
C VAL A 201 5.21 16.11 -8.59
N ALA A 202 6.06 15.30 -7.95
CA ALA A 202 5.69 14.51 -6.78
C ALA A 202 5.19 15.41 -5.63
N ALA A 203 5.91 16.50 -5.32
CA ALA A 203 5.55 17.44 -4.28
C ALA A 203 4.21 18.14 -4.55
N TRP A 204 4.02 18.68 -5.75
CA TRP A 204 2.77 19.36 -6.13
C TRP A 204 1.58 18.39 -6.15
N SER A 205 1.81 17.14 -6.56
CA SER A 205 0.76 16.11 -6.56
C SER A 205 0.30 15.74 -5.14
N SER A 206 1.18 15.86 -4.15
CA SER A 206 0.82 15.62 -2.74
C SER A 206 -0.21 16.62 -2.21
N ILE A 207 -0.30 17.83 -2.79
CA ILE A 207 -1.30 18.84 -2.40
C ILE A 207 -2.71 18.30 -2.64
N PHE A 208 -2.96 17.60 -3.74
CA PHE A 208 -4.27 17.00 -4.00
C PHE A 208 -4.65 15.96 -2.94
N VAL A 209 -3.68 15.17 -2.48
CA VAL A 209 -3.87 14.19 -1.41
C VAL A 209 -4.19 14.90 -0.08
N VAL A 210 -3.45 15.95 0.25
CA VAL A 210 -3.68 16.76 1.46
C VAL A 210 -5.05 17.43 1.43
N LEU A 211 -5.46 18.01 0.29
CA LEU A 211 -6.78 18.61 0.13
C LEU A 211 -7.89 17.58 0.28
N ALA A 212 -7.72 16.38 -0.29
CA ALA A 212 -8.66 15.29 -0.11
C ALA A 212 -8.76 14.84 1.36
N ALA A 213 -7.61 14.69 2.05
CA ALA A 213 -7.57 14.34 3.47
C ALA A 213 -8.16 15.43 4.38
N GLY A 214 -7.86 16.70 4.11
CA GLY A 214 -8.39 17.84 4.84
C GLY A 214 -9.90 17.98 4.64
N GLY A 215 -10.36 17.82 3.40
CA GLY A 215 -11.80 17.78 3.08
C GLY A 215 -12.51 16.64 3.81
N PHE A 216 -11.86 15.49 3.93
CA PHE A 216 -12.36 14.38 4.75
C PHE A 216 -12.45 14.74 6.24
N LEU A 217 -11.37 15.24 6.83
CA LEU A 217 -11.30 15.57 8.26
C LEU A 217 -12.35 16.61 8.67
N VAL A 218 -12.45 17.72 7.93
CA VAL A 218 -13.41 18.80 8.22
C VAL A 218 -14.84 18.26 8.23
N ARG A 219 -15.16 17.31 7.35
CA ARG A 219 -16.48 16.72 7.27
C ARG A 219 -16.79 15.76 8.41
N CYS A 220 -15.82 14.97 8.87
CA CYS A 220 -15.99 14.15 10.07
C CYS A 220 -16.35 15.02 11.28
N ILE A 221 -15.64 16.14 11.47
CA ILE A 221 -15.90 17.09 12.56
C ILE A 221 -17.32 17.68 12.45
N GLN A 222 -17.75 18.08 11.24
CA GLN A 222 -19.09 18.59 11.03
C GLN A 222 -20.18 17.55 11.34
N SER A 223 -19.96 16.29 10.98
CA SER A 223 -20.95 15.23 11.24
C SER A 223 -21.07 14.89 12.73
N ASP A 224 -19.97 14.96 13.48
CA ASP A 224 -19.99 14.70 14.92
C ASP A 224 -20.70 15.83 15.67
N ASN A 225 -20.46 17.08 15.28
CA ASN A 225 -21.16 18.24 15.86
C ASN A 225 -22.67 18.17 15.61
N ALA A 226 -23.09 17.82 14.39
CA ALA A 226 -24.51 17.69 14.05
C ALA A 226 -25.21 16.58 14.84
N ARG A 227 -24.50 15.49 15.18
CA ARG A 227 -25.04 14.41 16.03
C ARG A 227 -25.18 14.86 17.49
N ALA A 228 -24.18 15.61 17.99
CA ALA A 228 -24.18 16.13 19.36
C ALA A 228 -25.31 17.15 19.61
N GLU A 229 -25.71 17.91 18.59
CA GLU A 229 -26.83 18.87 18.70
C GLU A 229 -28.22 18.22 18.61
N SER A 230 -28.29 16.96 18.19
CA SER A 230 -29.55 16.22 17.95
C SER A 230 -29.95 15.21 19.03
N GLY A 231 -29.08 14.99 20.04
CA GLY A 231 -29.31 14.09 21.17
C GLY A 231 -29.46 14.84 22.48
#